data_AF-A0AAU7U581-F1
#
_entry.id   AF-A0AAU7U581-F1
#
_cell.length_a   1.000
_cell.length_b   1.000
_cell.length_c   1.000
_cell.angle_alpha   90.00
_cell.angle_beta   90.00
_cell.angle_gamma   90.00
#
_symmetry.space_group_name_H-M   'P 1'
#
loop_
_entity.id
_entity.type
_entity.pdbx_description
1 polymer ?
#
loop_
_entity_poly.entity_id
_entity_poly.type
_entity_poly.pdbx_seq_one_letter_code
_entity_poly.pdbx_strand_id
1 'polypeptide(L)'
;MSFDDKKETKVSLPGPCQISFDYNIEVAGFKTNGTINKMVPTVRKPEEFTEEIIQREIQASTDKIIENAIRDNPAAFKDLDGQFEVKIGVDNVSVGCFTTDLNIKR
;
A
#
# COMPACT_ATOMS: atom_id res chain seq x y z
N MET A 1 15.64 -44.00 -29.44
CA MET A 1 15.62 -43.64 -28.02
C MET A 1 14.65 -42.49 -27.88
N SER A 2 13.44 -42.74 -27.37
CA SER A 2 12.46 -41.67 -27.12
C SER A 2 12.92 -40.90 -25.89
N PHE A 3 13.12 -39.61 -26.04
CA PHE A 3 13.29 -38.71 -24.90
C PHE A 3 11.88 -38.43 -24.36
N ASP A 4 11.58 -38.96 -23.17
CA ASP A 4 10.40 -38.56 -22.40
C ASP A 4 10.50 -37.05 -22.13
N ASP A 5 9.66 -36.30 -22.83
CA ASP A 5 9.39 -34.88 -22.61
C ASP A 5 8.78 -34.76 -21.20
N LYS A 6 9.62 -34.43 -20.21
CA LYS A 6 9.15 -34.09 -18.86
C LYS A 6 8.23 -32.87 -18.99
N LYS A 7 6.92 -33.10 -18.99
CA LYS A 7 5.91 -32.04 -18.94
C LYS A 7 6.03 -31.27 -17.62
N GLU A 8 6.84 -30.22 -17.61
CA GLU A 8 6.80 -29.22 -16.55
C GLU A 8 5.43 -28.53 -16.58
N THR A 9 4.62 -28.73 -15.54
CA THR A 9 3.36 -28.02 -15.39
C THR A 9 3.64 -26.77 -14.55
N LYS A 10 3.65 -25.61 -15.21
CA LYS A 10 3.69 -24.31 -14.53
C LYS A 10 2.28 -23.98 -14.04
N VAL A 11 2.13 -23.83 -12.73
CA VAL A 11 0.89 -23.33 -12.11
C VAL A 11 1.19 -21.94 -11.54
N SER A 12 0.62 -20.90 -12.15
CA SER A 12 0.71 -19.53 -11.62
C SER A 12 -0.45 -19.31 -10.64
N LEU A 13 -0.14 -19.10 -9.36
CA LEU A 13 -1.14 -18.75 -8.35
C LEU A 13 -1.21 -17.23 -8.20
N PRO A 14 -2.43 -16.63 -8.20
CA PRO A 14 -2.59 -15.21 -7.92
C PRO A 14 -2.21 -14.94 -6.47
N GLY A 15 -1.21 -14.09 -6.27
CA GLY A 15 -0.78 -13.59 -4.97
C GLY A 15 -1.53 -12.33 -4.56
N PRO A 16 -1.24 -11.77 -3.37
CA PRO A 16 -1.81 -10.51 -2.94
C PRO A 16 -1.34 -9.39 -3.86
N CYS A 17 -2.17 -8.38 -4.01
CA CYS A 17 -1.77 -7.16 -4.66
C CYS A 17 -1.21 -6.14 -3.67
N GLN A 18 -0.45 -5.17 -4.16
CA GLN A 18 0.18 -4.12 -3.39
C GLN A 18 -0.08 -2.77 -4.05
N ILE A 19 -0.30 -1.76 -3.21
CA ILE A 19 -0.27 -0.34 -3.57
C ILE A 19 0.99 0.26 -2.97
N SER A 20 1.73 1.01 -3.76
CA SER A 20 2.90 1.76 -3.30
C SER A 20 2.75 3.22 -3.67
N PHE A 21 2.99 4.13 -2.71
CA PHE A 21 2.84 5.56 -2.94
C PHE A 21 3.77 6.34 -2.02
N ASP A 22 4.20 7.51 -2.50
CA ASP A 22 4.91 8.47 -1.70
C ASP A 22 3.91 9.39 -1.00
N TYR A 23 4.17 9.71 0.26
CA TYR A 23 3.34 10.62 1.04
C TYR A 23 4.20 11.74 1.61
N ASN A 24 3.56 12.91 1.73
CA ASN A 24 4.06 14.06 2.46
C ASN A 24 2.92 14.61 3.30
N ILE A 25 3.02 14.46 4.61
CA ILE A 25 1.98 14.87 5.56
C ILE A 25 2.56 15.96 6.45
N GLU A 26 1.87 17.10 6.51
CA GLU A 26 2.14 18.18 7.43
C GLU A 26 0.95 18.36 8.37
N VAL A 27 1.19 18.24 9.67
CA VAL A 27 0.18 18.39 10.72
C VAL A 27 0.71 19.37 11.76
N ALA A 28 0.09 20.53 11.91
CA ALA A 28 0.51 21.54 12.90
C ALA A 28 2.01 21.92 12.85
N GLY A 29 2.60 21.94 11.65
CA GLY A 29 4.03 22.21 11.44
C GLY A 29 4.95 21.00 11.63
N PHE A 30 4.46 19.86 12.12
CA PHE A 30 5.16 18.58 12.06
C PHE A 30 5.07 18.02 10.64
N LYS A 31 6.22 17.74 10.02
CA LYS A 31 6.32 17.21 8.66
C LYS A 31 6.84 15.79 8.70
N THR A 32 6.13 14.88 8.05
CA THR A 32 6.57 13.50 7.84
C THR A 32 6.37 13.13 6.38
N ASN A 33 7.36 12.46 5.80
CA ASN A 33 7.29 11.98 4.44
C ASN A 33 7.94 10.61 4.34
N GLY A 34 7.61 9.89 3.28
CA GLY A 34 8.17 8.59 2.99
C GLY A 34 7.39 7.85 1.94
N THR A 35 7.71 6.57 1.77
CA THR A 35 7.03 5.68 0.83
C THR A 35 6.30 4.60 1.62
N ILE A 36 5.02 4.40 1.32
CA ILE A 36 4.24 3.29 1.86
C ILE A 36 4.16 2.20 0.81
N ASN A 37 4.41 0.97 1.24
CA ASN A 37 4.15 -0.24 0.49
C ASN A 37 3.09 -1.05 1.25
N LYS A 38 1.87 -1.10 0.74
CA LYS A 38 0.74 -1.72 1.41
C LYS A 38 0.19 -2.89 0.61
N MET A 39 0.19 -4.08 1.21
CA MET A 39 -0.51 -5.23 0.64
C MET A 39 -2.02 -5.07 0.83
N VAL A 40 -2.77 -5.31 -0.23
CA VAL A 40 -4.23 -5.32 -0.27
C VAL A 40 -4.67 -6.77 -0.56
N PRO A 41 -4.81 -7.60 0.48
CA PRO A 41 -5.04 -9.04 0.33
C PRO A 41 -6.41 -9.39 -0.26
N THR A 42 -7.34 -8.44 -0.21
CA THR A 42 -8.68 -8.55 -0.83
C THR A 42 -8.65 -8.42 -2.34
N VAL A 43 -7.58 -7.85 -2.91
CA VAL A 43 -7.39 -7.68 -4.35
C VAL A 43 -6.41 -8.74 -4.84
N ARG A 44 -6.83 -9.53 -5.83
CA ARG A 44 -6.04 -10.62 -6.43
C ARG A 44 -5.60 -10.31 -7.86
N LYS A 45 -6.17 -9.27 -8.47
CA LYS A 45 -5.82 -8.82 -9.81
C LYS A 45 -5.69 -7.30 -9.90
N PRO A 46 -4.82 -6.76 -10.78
CA PRO A 46 -4.64 -5.31 -10.90
C PRO A 46 -5.90 -4.58 -11.33
N GLU A 47 -6.74 -5.23 -12.14
CA GLU A 47 -8.04 -4.71 -12.61
C GLU A 47 -9.07 -4.49 -11.49
N GLU A 48 -8.87 -5.11 -10.33
CA GLU A 48 -9.72 -4.89 -9.15
C GLU A 48 -9.29 -3.64 -8.35
N PHE A 49 -8.13 -3.04 -8.66
CA PHE A 49 -7.78 -1.73 -8.12
C PHE A 49 -8.55 -0.63 -8.86
N THR A 50 -9.78 -0.41 -8.42
CA THR A 50 -10.53 0.79 -8.79
C THR A 50 -9.94 2.01 -8.10
N GLU A 51 -10.16 3.18 -8.68
CA GLU A 51 -9.74 4.46 -8.08
C GLU A 51 -10.28 4.61 -6.65
N GLU A 52 -11.53 4.19 -6.40
CA GLU A 52 -12.14 4.20 -5.07
C GLU A 52 -11.38 3.34 -4.05
N ILE A 53 -10.96 2.13 -4.45
CA ILE A 53 -10.19 1.24 -3.57
C ILE A 53 -8.81 1.85 -3.29
N ILE A 54 -8.14 2.37 -4.33
CA ILE A 54 -6.84 3.00 -4.18
C ILE A 54 -6.93 4.19 -3.23
N GLN A 55 -7.88 5.10 -3.45
CA GLN A 55 -8.10 6.28 -2.60
C GLN A 55 -8.42 5.87 -1.17
N ARG A 56 -9.31 4.90 -0.96
CA ARG A 56 -9.65 4.40 0.38
C ARG A 56 -8.45 3.82 1.11
N GLU A 57 -7.63 3.03 0.42
CA GLU A 57 -6.46 2.38 1.01
C GLU A 57 -5.34 3.39 1.33
N ILE A 58 -5.14 4.39 0.46
CA ILE A 58 -4.22 5.51 0.70
C ILE A 58 -4.71 6.32 1.90
N GLN A 59 -5.98 6.74 1.89
CA GLN A 59 -6.57 7.54 2.96
C GLN A 59 -6.47 6.84 4.33
N ALA A 60 -6.85 5.57 4.41
CA ALA A 60 -6.72 4.79 5.64
C ALA A 60 -5.27 4.70 6.15
N SER A 61 -4.30 4.76 5.24
CA SER A 61 -2.87 4.72 5.60
C SER A 61 -2.37 6.09 6.05
N THR A 62 -2.78 7.18 5.37
CA THR A 62 -2.44 8.55 5.76
C THR A 62 -3.09 8.93 7.09
N ASP A 63 -4.35 8.54 7.31
CA ASP A 63 -5.07 8.78 8.57
C ASP A 63 -4.32 8.14 9.75
N LYS A 64 -3.86 6.90 9.58
CA LYS A 64 -3.05 6.22 10.60
C LYS A 64 -1.72 6.93 10.88
N ILE A 65 -1.09 7.53 9.86
CA ILE A 65 0.13 8.32 10.05
C ILE A 65 -0.18 9.59 10.85
N ILE A 66 -1.27 10.28 10.52
CA ILE A 66 -1.72 11.49 11.23
C ILE A 66 -2.03 11.15 12.69
N GLU A 67 -2.79 10.08 12.96
CA GLU A 67 -3.09 9.61 14.31
C GLU A 67 -1.81 9.30 15.11
N ASN A 68 -0.84 8.62 14.50
CA ASN A 68 0.44 8.35 15.15
C ASN A 68 1.22 9.66 15.41
N ALA A 69 1.26 10.58 14.46
CA ALA A 69 1.95 11.87 14.63
C ALA A 69 1.37 12.68 15.79
N ILE A 70 0.03 12.70 15.93
CA ILE A 70 -0.68 13.35 17.03
C ILE A 70 -0.38 12.66 18.36
N ARG A 71 -0.47 11.32 18.39
CA ARG A 71 -0.23 10.52 19.60
C ARG A 71 1.20 10.67 20.11
N ASP A 72 2.17 10.70 19.21
CA ASP A 72 3.59 10.71 19.55
C ASP A 72 4.08 12.13 19.90
N ASN A 73 3.34 13.18 19.51
CA ASN A 73 3.68 14.59 19.78
C ASN A 73 2.54 15.39 20.46
N PRO A 74 1.95 14.92 21.57
CA PRO A 74 0.76 15.52 22.15
C PRO A 74 0.97 16.99 22.58
N ALA A 75 2.20 17.39 22.90
CA ALA A 75 2.54 18.77 23.25
C ALA A 75 2.36 19.74 22.08
N ALA A 76 2.64 19.32 20.84
CA ALA A 76 2.47 20.14 19.64
C ALA A 76 0.98 20.38 19.31
N PHE A 77 0.10 19.50 19.80
CA PHE A 77 -1.34 19.54 19.57
C PHE A 77 -2.14 20.02 20.79
N LYS A 78 -1.48 20.33 21.91
CA LYS A 78 -2.14 20.67 23.18
C LYS A 78 -2.79 22.06 23.15
N ASP A 79 -2.18 22.99 22.41
CA ASP A 79 -2.61 24.40 22.32
C ASP A 79 -3.44 24.68 21.06
N LEU A 80 -3.67 23.65 20.23
CA LEU A 80 -4.55 23.71 19.08
C LEU A 80 -5.89 23.15 19.55
N ASP A 81 -6.88 24.02 19.81
CA ASP A 81 -8.24 23.71 20.28
C ASP A 81 -9.02 22.79 19.28
N GLY A 82 -8.49 21.61 18.99
CA GLY A 82 -8.98 20.69 17.96
C GLY A 82 -8.84 21.20 16.52
N GLN A 83 -8.34 22.42 16.29
CA GLN A 83 -8.22 23.02 14.96
C GLN A 83 -6.75 23.11 14.55
N PHE A 84 -6.33 22.18 13.72
CA PHE A 84 -5.03 22.20 13.06
C PHE A 84 -5.21 21.91 11.57
N GLU A 85 -4.40 22.57 10.75
CA GLU A 85 -4.37 22.30 9.32
C GLU A 85 -3.60 21.00 9.07
N VAL A 86 -4.21 20.10 8.30
CA VAL A 86 -3.58 18.87 7.82
C VAL A 86 -3.39 19.02 6.32
N LYS A 87 -2.14 19.04 5.86
CA LYS A 87 -1.82 18.97 4.43
C LYS A 87 -1.36 17.57 4.10
N ILE A 88 -2.04 16.94 3.14
CA ILE A 88 -1.70 15.60 2.65
C ILE A 88 -1.32 15.74 1.18
N GLY A 89 -0.07 15.46 0.87
CA GLY A 89 0.43 15.25 -0.49
C GLY A 89 0.64 13.75 -0.72
N VAL A 90 0.18 13.26 -1.87
CA VAL A 90 0.39 11.87 -2.30
C VAL A 90 0.88 11.91 -3.75
N ASP A 91 2.00 11.24 -3.99
CA ASP A 91 2.69 11.20 -5.28
C ASP A 91 3.11 9.76 -5.63
N ASN A 92 3.51 9.55 -6.88
CA ASN A 92 4.08 8.28 -7.37
C ASN A 92 3.26 7.02 -7.03
N VAL A 93 1.93 7.11 -7.12
CA VAL A 93 1.04 5.97 -6.86
C VAL A 93 1.25 4.87 -7.90
N SER A 94 1.53 3.67 -7.42
CA SER A 94 1.74 2.47 -8.23
C SER A 94 0.97 1.30 -7.64
N VAL A 95 0.45 0.43 -8.51
CA VAL A 95 -0.23 -0.81 -8.11
C VAL A 95 0.42 -2.00 -8.81
N GLY A 96 0.59 -3.10 -8.10
CA GLY A 96 1.18 -4.32 -8.63
C GLY A 96 0.64 -5.55 -7.95
N CYS A 97 0.46 -6.63 -8.70
CA CYS A 97 0.02 -7.91 -8.14
C CYS A 97 1.12 -8.95 -8.31
N PHE A 98 1.42 -9.64 -7.22
CA PHE A 98 2.40 -10.71 -7.24
C PHE A 98 1.76 -11.97 -7.82
N THR A 99 2.45 -12.63 -8.74
CA THR A 99 2.09 -13.97 -9.22
C THR A 99 3.19 -14.93 -8.80
N THR A 100 2.81 -16.00 -8.13
CA THR A 100 3.77 -17.04 -7.73
C THR A 100 3.70 -18.18 -8.73
N ASP A 101 4.78 -18.38 -9.48
CA ASP A 101 4.92 -19.53 -10.37
C ASP A 101 5.40 -20.75 -9.57
N LEU A 102 4.54 -21.77 -9.50
CA LEU A 102 4.90 -23.08 -8.98
C LEU A 102 5.28 -23.99 -10.13
N ASN A 103 6.55 -24.42 -10.15
CA ASN A 103 6.99 -25.49 -11.04
C ASN A 103 6.66 -26.84 -10.38
N ILE A 104 5.55 -27.45 -10.79
CA ILE A 104 5.21 -28.81 -10.35
C ILE A 104 5.96 -29.78 -11.27
N LYS A 105 7.08 -30.33 -10.77
CA LYS A 105 7.76 -31.44 -11.41
C LYS A 105 7.00 -32.73 -11.09
N ARG A 106 6.41 -33.34 -12.11
CA ARG A 106 5.79 -34.67 -12.00
C ARG A 106 6.74 -35.74 -12.55
#